data_AF-A0A7K3S803-F1
#
_entry.id   AF-A0A7K3S803-F1
#
_cell.length_a   1.000
_cell.length_b   1.000
_cell.length_c   1.000
_cell.angle_alpha   90.00
_cell.angle_beta   90.00
_cell.angle_gamma   90.00
#
_symmetry.space_group_name_H-M   'P 1'
#
loop_
_entity.id
_entity.type
_entity.pdbx_description
1 polymer ?
#
loop_
_entity_poly.entity_id
_entity_poly.type
_entity_poly.pdbx_seq_one_letter_code
_entity_poly.pdbx_strand_id
1 'polypeptide(L)'
;LAERIRAGVVADLAPRPQDAAAVRLVLLDAVLGQHDAAWLAAFDGHGDRLAGLAEVARNAGWWWPYEHAVVITERPDVLHRDEAGRLDHGEGPALAYGDGFALHAWRGMPVPAAFLEELSSLTPERIRAEENAELRRVMLEYYGYDRYLSESGAEPVHRDETGILWRIALDGDEDVVMVEVVNSTPEPDGTYRTYWLRVPPTTRTAKDGVAWTFGLEGAAYAPVRQT
;
A
#
# COMPACT_ATOMS: atom_id res chain seq x y z
N LEU A 1 -5.10 -11.53 5.50
CA LEU A 1 -5.26 -11.77 4.05
C LEU A 1 -6.73 -11.85 3.66
N ALA A 2 -7.51 -12.75 4.25
CA ALA A 2 -8.93 -12.94 3.90
C ALA A 2 -9.76 -11.65 3.89
N GLU A 3 -9.65 -10.79 4.92
CA GLU A 3 -10.36 -9.50 4.94
C GLU A 3 -10.02 -8.58 3.76
N ARG A 4 -8.78 -8.59 3.29
CA ARG A 4 -8.37 -7.79 2.11
C ARG A 4 -8.98 -8.36 0.83
N ILE A 5 -9.05 -9.68 0.72
CA ILE A 5 -9.74 -10.37 -0.38
C ILE A 5 -11.24 -10.00 -0.34
N ARG A 6 -11.89 -10.03 0.85
CA ARG A 6 -13.30 -9.58 0.98
C ARG A 6 -13.48 -8.15 0.48
N ALA A 7 -12.61 -7.23 0.92
CA ALA A 7 -12.68 -5.83 0.53
C ALA A 7 -12.53 -5.66 -0.99
N GLY A 8 -11.56 -6.37 -1.60
CA GLY A 8 -11.35 -6.37 -3.06
C GLY A 8 -12.55 -6.92 -3.84
N VAL A 9 -13.09 -8.07 -3.43
CA VAL A 9 -14.29 -8.68 -4.05
C VAL A 9 -15.49 -7.74 -3.95
N VAL A 10 -15.69 -7.08 -2.81
CA VAL A 10 -16.78 -6.12 -2.64
C VAL A 10 -16.58 -4.91 -3.55
N ALA A 11 -15.36 -4.38 -3.66
CA ALA A 11 -15.07 -3.24 -4.53
C ALA A 11 -15.33 -3.57 -6.01
N ASP A 12 -15.00 -4.79 -6.44
CA ASP A 12 -15.19 -5.25 -7.82
C ASP A 12 -16.67 -5.55 -8.15
N LEU A 13 -17.35 -6.30 -7.29
CA LEU A 13 -18.71 -6.79 -7.55
C LEU A 13 -19.83 -5.83 -7.12
N ALA A 14 -19.53 -4.80 -6.32
CA ALA A 14 -20.50 -3.82 -5.87
C ALA A 14 -20.19 -2.41 -6.40
N PRO A 15 -20.48 -2.13 -7.69
CA PRO A 15 -20.20 -0.83 -8.31
C PRO A 15 -21.01 0.32 -7.69
N ARG A 16 -22.10 0.01 -6.97
CA ARG A 16 -22.90 0.98 -6.23
C ARG A 16 -22.84 0.68 -4.73
N PRO A 17 -22.78 1.70 -3.85
CA PRO A 17 -22.72 1.50 -2.41
C PRO A 17 -23.84 0.62 -1.84
N GLN A 18 -25.05 0.68 -2.42
CA GLN A 18 -26.19 -0.14 -2.00
C GLN A 18 -26.01 -1.65 -2.26
N ASP A 19 -25.17 -2.04 -3.21
CA ASP A 19 -24.97 -3.45 -3.59
C ASP A 19 -23.93 -4.13 -2.66
N ALA A 20 -23.09 -3.34 -1.98
CA ALA A 20 -21.99 -3.83 -1.16
C ALA A 20 -22.45 -4.69 0.03
N ALA A 21 -23.62 -4.38 0.60
CA ALA A 21 -24.15 -5.13 1.73
C ALA A 21 -24.46 -6.59 1.36
N ALA A 22 -25.08 -6.81 0.20
CA ALA A 22 -25.44 -8.15 -0.26
C ALA A 22 -24.18 -9.00 -0.52
N VAL A 23 -23.17 -8.43 -1.18
CA VAL A 23 -21.89 -9.12 -1.43
C VAL A 23 -21.20 -9.48 -0.12
N ARG A 24 -21.13 -8.54 0.84
CA ARG A 24 -20.50 -8.79 2.15
C ARG A 24 -21.17 -9.94 2.88
N LEU A 25 -22.51 -9.99 2.90
CA LEU A 25 -23.26 -11.03 3.59
C LEU A 25 -22.91 -12.43 3.05
N VAL A 26 -22.84 -12.59 1.73
CA VAL A 26 -22.43 -13.87 1.12
C VAL A 26 -21.02 -14.27 1.55
N LEU A 27 -20.10 -13.32 1.64
CA LEU A 27 -18.72 -13.63 2.04
C LEU A 27 -18.63 -14.07 3.51
N LEU A 28 -19.49 -13.59 4.41
CA LEU A 28 -19.44 -13.95 5.84
C LEU A 28 -19.59 -15.45 6.09
N ASP A 29 -20.39 -16.12 5.26
CA ASP A 29 -20.66 -17.56 5.39
C ASP A 29 -19.56 -18.44 4.75
N ALA A 30 -18.53 -17.83 4.15
CA ALA A 30 -17.44 -18.54 3.52
C ALA A 30 -16.53 -19.21 4.56
N VAL A 31 -16.23 -20.50 4.33
CA VAL A 31 -15.10 -21.18 4.96
C VAL A 31 -13.85 -20.91 4.13
N LEU A 32 -12.73 -20.55 4.76
CA LEU A 32 -11.60 -19.90 4.07
C LEU A 32 -10.59 -20.89 3.45
N GLY A 33 -10.88 -22.19 3.52
CA GLY A 33 -10.08 -23.28 2.94
C GLY A 33 -8.60 -23.13 3.25
N GLN A 34 -7.76 -23.02 2.21
CA GLN A 34 -6.31 -22.88 2.35
C GLN A 34 -5.85 -21.77 3.31
N HIS A 35 -6.64 -20.71 3.50
CA HIS A 35 -6.25 -19.61 4.40
C HIS A 35 -6.39 -19.98 5.88
N ASP A 36 -7.16 -21.03 6.19
CA ASP A 36 -7.23 -21.63 7.53
C ASP A 36 -6.18 -22.73 7.71
N ALA A 37 -5.41 -23.10 6.68
CA ALA A 37 -4.51 -24.26 6.71
C ALA A 37 -3.48 -24.20 7.86
N ALA A 38 -2.91 -23.02 8.15
CA ALA A 38 -1.95 -22.85 9.25
C ALA A 38 -2.61 -23.08 10.62
N TRP A 39 -3.86 -22.64 10.78
CA TRP A 39 -4.65 -22.88 11.99
C TRP A 39 -5.06 -24.35 12.09
N LEU A 40 -5.57 -24.95 11.01
CA LEU A 40 -5.96 -26.36 10.93
C LEU A 40 -4.77 -27.29 11.23
N ALA A 41 -3.58 -26.96 10.73
CA ALA A 41 -2.35 -27.72 11.00
C ALA A 41 -1.97 -27.72 12.50
N ALA A 42 -2.28 -26.65 13.24
CA ALA A 42 -2.02 -26.61 14.68
C ALA A 42 -2.87 -27.61 15.48
N PHE A 43 -3.98 -28.10 14.91
CA PHE A 43 -4.85 -29.11 15.50
C PHE A 43 -4.74 -30.47 14.81
N ASP A 44 -3.75 -30.66 13.92
CA ASP A 44 -3.57 -31.93 13.22
C ASP A 44 -3.34 -33.06 14.24
N GLY A 45 -4.03 -34.19 14.05
CA GLY A 45 -4.03 -35.31 15.00
C GLY A 45 -4.85 -35.12 16.29
N HIS A 46 -5.58 -34.01 16.47
CA HIS A 46 -6.35 -33.72 17.70
C HIS A 46 -7.88 -33.89 17.54
N GLY A 47 -8.36 -34.51 16.46
CA GLY A 47 -9.74 -35.01 16.36
C GLY A 47 -10.31 -35.14 14.93
N ASP A 48 -11.07 -36.21 14.69
CA ASP A 48 -11.67 -36.56 13.38
C ASP A 48 -12.59 -35.49 12.80
N ARG A 49 -13.13 -34.61 13.65
CA ARG A 49 -14.09 -33.56 13.26
C ARG A 49 -13.49 -32.50 12.33
N LEU A 50 -12.18 -32.27 12.39
CA LEU A 50 -11.50 -31.30 11.54
C LEU A 50 -10.87 -31.92 10.28
N ALA A 51 -10.85 -33.25 10.18
CA ALA A 51 -10.18 -33.95 9.09
C ALA A 51 -10.73 -33.54 7.71
N GLY A 52 -12.06 -33.42 7.58
CA GLY A 52 -12.69 -32.97 6.34
C GLY A 52 -12.36 -31.52 6.00
N LEU A 53 -12.34 -30.62 6.99
CA LEU A 53 -11.96 -29.21 6.80
C LEU A 53 -10.50 -29.08 6.37
N ALA A 54 -9.60 -29.85 7.00
CA ALA A 54 -8.19 -29.93 6.62
C ALA A 54 -8.02 -30.44 5.18
N GLU A 55 -8.81 -31.43 4.77
CA GLU A 55 -8.73 -31.96 3.41
C GLU A 55 -9.19 -30.94 2.36
N VAL A 56 -10.29 -30.23 2.60
CA VAL A 56 -10.72 -29.15 1.71
C VAL A 56 -9.67 -28.03 1.67
N ALA A 57 -9.13 -27.63 2.81
CA ALA A 57 -8.11 -26.57 2.88
C ALA A 57 -6.82 -26.90 2.11
N ARG A 58 -6.44 -28.18 2.00
CA ARG A 58 -5.28 -28.62 1.20
C ARG A 58 -5.52 -28.51 -0.30
N ASN A 59 -6.78 -28.65 -0.73
CA ASN A 59 -7.13 -28.85 -2.14
C ASN A 59 -7.87 -27.66 -2.75
N ALA A 60 -8.42 -26.73 -1.96
CA ALA A 60 -9.30 -25.66 -2.46
C ALA A 60 -9.14 -24.32 -1.73
N GLY A 61 -9.68 -23.28 -2.37
CA GLY A 61 -9.80 -21.93 -1.81
C GLY A 61 -11.03 -21.79 -0.91
N TRP A 62 -11.75 -20.68 -1.06
CA TRP A 62 -12.93 -20.42 -0.25
C TRP A 62 -14.08 -21.32 -0.70
N TRP A 63 -14.96 -21.68 0.22
CA TRP A 63 -16.10 -22.51 -0.12
C TRP A 63 -17.30 -22.24 0.80
N TRP A 64 -18.49 -22.54 0.30
CA TRP A 64 -19.77 -22.28 0.95
C TRP A 64 -20.58 -23.58 1.07
N PRO A 65 -20.69 -24.16 2.27
CA PRO A 65 -21.54 -25.31 2.53
C PRO A 65 -22.99 -24.89 2.75
N TYR A 66 -23.85 -25.08 1.75
CA TYR A 66 -25.30 -25.04 1.92
C TYR A 66 -25.84 -26.45 2.20
N GLU A 67 -27.10 -26.55 2.66
CA GLU A 67 -27.71 -27.83 3.06
C GLU A 67 -27.68 -28.90 1.94
N HIS A 68 -27.83 -28.48 0.67
CA HIS A 68 -27.93 -29.38 -0.47
C HIS A 68 -26.96 -29.04 -1.62
N ALA A 69 -26.09 -28.06 -1.43
CA ALA A 69 -25.16 -27.61 -2.46
C ALA A 69 -23.87 -27.07 -1.84
N VAL A 70 -22.77 -27.20 -2.57
CA VAL A 70 -21.49 -26.59 -2.20
C VAL A 70 -21.01 -25.75 -3.36
N VAL A 71 -20.63 -24.50 -3.07
CA VAL A 71 -19.87 -23.66 -3.99
C VAL A 71 -18.42 -23.66 -3.52
N ILE A 72 -17.48 -23.96 -4.42
CA ILE A 72 -16.06 -24.06 -4.10
C ILE A 72 -15.26 -23.26 -5.11
N THR A 73 -14.28 -22.50 -4.64
CA THR A 73 -13.30 -21.86 -5.51
C THR A 73 -12.06 -22.74 -5.62
N GLU A 74 -11.46 -22.75 -6.81
CA GLU A 74 -10.07 -23.18 -6.97
C GLU A 74 -9.13 -22.33 -6.09
N ARG A 75 -7.86 -22.71 -6.04
CA ARG A 75 -6.83 -21.87 -5.42
C ARG A 75 -6.40 -20.76 -6.40
N PRO A 76 -5.98 -19.60 -5.91
CA PRO A 76 -5.39 -18.58 -6.77
C PRO A 76 -4.09 -19.11 -7.36
N ASP A 77 -3.89 -18.85 -8.66
CA ASP A 77 -2.65 -19.16 -9.38
C ASP A 77 -1.54 -18.14 -9.09
N VAL A 78 -1.95 -16.93 -8.71
CA VAL A 78 -1.07 -15.80 -8.41
C VAL A 78 -1.37 -15.26 -7.02
N LEU A 79 -0.32 -15.04 -6.22
CA LEU A 79 -0.42 -14.38 -4.92
C LEU A 79 0.88 -13.62 -4.62
N HIS A 80 0.85 -12.30 -4.82
CA HIS A 80 1.94 -11.39 -4.48
C HIS A 80 1.61 -10.60 -3.21
N ARG A 81 2.63 -10.46 -2.36
CA ARG A 81 2.52 -9.79 -1.07
C ARG A 81 3.76 -8.99 -0.76
N ASP A 82 3.58 -7.89 -0.04
CA ASP A 82 4.67 -7.15 0.58
C ASP A 82 5.21 -7.88 1.82
N GLU A 83 6.29 -7.34 2.40
CA GLU A 83 6.92 -7.89 3.62
C GLU A 83 5.97 -7.93 4.83
N ALA A 84 4.96 -7.06 4.86
CA ALA A 84 3.91 -7.06 5.87
C ALA A 84 2.77 -8.06 5.59
N GLY A 85 2.88 -8.85 4.52
CA GLY A 85 1.90 -9.86 4.13
C GLY A 85 0.62 -9.31 3.50
N ARG A 86 0.63 -8.04 3.06
CA ARG A 86 -0.51 -7.39 2.38
C ARG A 86 -0.44 -7.68 0.88
N LEU A 87 -1.58 -7.75 0.20
CA LEU A 87 -1.62 -7.88 -1.26
C LEU A 87 -0.90 -6.70 -1.91
N ASP A 88 0.10 -6.97 -2.71
CA ASP A 88 0.91 -5.91 -3.33
C ASP A 88 1.59 -6.42 -4.60
N HIS A 89 1.33 -5.77 -5.72
CA HIS A 89 2.03 -6.02 -6.99
C HIS A 89 1.90 -4.82 -7.93
N GLY A 90 3.03 -4.20 -8.29
CA GLY A 90 3.05 -2.99 -9.12
C GLY A 90 2.93 -3.23 -10.62
N GLU A 91 3.19 -4.45 -11.10
CA GLU A 91 3.25 -4.79 -12.54
C GLU A 91 2.08 -5.66 -13.00
N GLY A 92 1.12 -5.97 -12.12
CA GLY A 92 0.00 -6.83 -12.46
C GLY A 92 -0.88 -7.15 -11.25
N PRO A 93 -1.71 -8.21 -11.31
CA PRO A 93 -2.58 -8.56 -10.21
C PRO A 93 -1.79 -9.03 -8.99
N ALA A 94 -2.20 -8.60 -7.82
CA ALA A 94 -1.68 -9.11 -6.56
C ALA A 94 -2.27 -10.49 -6.22
N LEU A 95 -3.44 -10.80 -6.77
CA LEU A 95 -4.08 -12.11 -6.67
C LEU A 95 -4.86 -12.40 -7.95
N ALA A 96 -4.73 -13.61 -8.50
CA ALA A 96 -5.48 -14.03 -9.68
C ALA A 96 -5.86 -15.52 -9.61
N TYR A 97 -7.00 -15.84 -10.24
CA TYR A 97 -7.54 -17.20 -10.37
C TYR A 97 -7.55 -17.62 -11.85
N GLY A 98 -7.51 -18.93 -12.10
CA GLY A 98 -7.46 -19.49 -13.45
C GLY A 98 -8.70 -19.25 -14.32
N ASP A 99 -9.80 -18.78 -13.71
CA ASP A 99 -11.02 -18.35 -14.42
C ASP A 99 -10.95 -16.90 -14.93
N GLY A 100 -9.86 -16.19 -14.65
CA GLY A 100 -9.63 -14.81 -15.06
C GLY A 100 -10.02 -13.77 -14.01
N PHE A 101 -10.59 -14.17 -12.86
CA PHE A 101 -10.82 -13.22 -11.76
C PHE A 101 -9.48 -12.75 -11.17
N ALA A 102 -9.33 -11.45 -10.99
CA ALA A 102 -8.09 -10.85 -10.52
C ALA A 102 -8.32 -9.62 -9.63
N LEU A 103 -7.50 -9.50 -8.59
CA LEU A 103 -7.46 -8.35 -7.70
C LEU A 103 -6.10 -7.66 -7.82
N HIS A 104 -6.14 -6.35 -8.09
CA HIS A 104 -4.97 -5.49 -8.13
C HIS A 104 -4.88 -4.70 -6.82
N ALA A 105 -3.68 -4.58 -6.28
CA ALA A 105 -3.48 -3.90 -5.01
C ALA A 105 -2.09 -3.27 -4.91
N TRP A 106 -2.03 -2.09 -4.30
CA TRP A 106 -0.81 -1.39 -3.94
C TRP A 106 -0.70 -1.29 -2.42
N ARG A 107 0.29 -1.93 -1.81
CA ARG A 107 0.53 -1.98 -0.36
C ARG A 107 -0.74 -2.36 0.44
N GLY A 108 -1.53 -3.25 -0.15
CA GLY A 108 -2.78 -3.76 0.40
C GLY A 108 -4.00 -2.88 0.21
N MET A 109 -3.89 -1.77 -0.49
CA MET A 109 -5.01 -0.93 -0.94
C MET A 109 -5.50 -1.43 -2.32
N PRO A 110 -6.77 -1.82 -2.46
CA PRO A 110 -7.31 -2.26 -3.76
C PRO A 110 -7.29 -1.12 -4.78
N VAL A 111 -6.72 -1.37 -5.96
CA VAL A 111 -6.66 -0.40 -7.06
C VAL A 111 -7.27 -0.99 -8.33
N PRO A 112 -7.82 -0.16 -9.24
CA PRO A 112 -8.20 -0.64 -10.57
C PRO A 112 -6.99 -1.15 -11.37
N ALA A 113 -7.18 -2.13 -12.26
CA ALA A 113 -6.11 -2.61 -13.14
C ALA A 113 -5.52 -1.48 -14.00
N ALA A 114 -6.40 -0.69 -14.62
CA ALA A 114 -6.03 0.45 -15.47
C ALA A 114 -5.22 1.52 -14.72
N PHE A 115 -5.38 1.63 -13.39
CA PHE A 115 -4.60 2.57 -12.59
C PHE A 115 -3.12 2.17 -12.56
N LEU A 116 -2.80 0.88 -12.46
CA LEU A 116 -1.40 0.42 -12.49
C LEU A 116 -0.75 0.62 -13.86
N GLU A 117 -1.49 0.42 -14.95
CA GLU A 117 -1.01 0.68 -16.31
C GLU A 117 -0.65 2.17 -16.51
N GLU A 118 -1.46 3.07 -15.94
CA GLU A 118 -1.24 4.51 -16.00
C GLU A 118 0.05 4.96 -15.29
N LEU A 119 0.46 4.26 -14.20
CA LEU A 119 1.60 4.66 -13.36
C LEU A 119 2.88 4.92 -14.16
N SER A 120 3.14 4.08 -15.17
CA SER A 120 4.34 4.18 -16.03
C SER A 120 4.41 5.47 -16.88
N SER A 121 3.26 6.14 -17.06
CA SER A 121 3.09 7.32 -17.92
C SER A 121 2.69 8.59 -17.17
N LEU A 122 2.77 8.56 -15.83
CA LEU A 122 2.35 9.69 -14.99
C LEU A 122 3.09 11.00 -15.34
N THR A 123 2.36 12.10 -15.21
CA THR A 123 2.92 13.47 -15.24
C THR A 123 2.54 14.21 -13.95
N PRO A 124 3.27 15.27 -13.55
CA PRO A 124 2.93 16.05 -12.37
C PRO A 124 1.51 16.63 -12.40
N GLU A 125 1.03 17.03 -13.59
CA GLU A 125 -0.32 17.57 -13.79
C GLU A 125 -1.39 16.50 -13.55
N ARG A 126 -1.18 15.28 -14.06
CA ARG A 126 -2.12 14.17 -13.85
C ARG A 126 -2.22 13.78 -12.37
N ILE A 127 -1.09 13.75 -11.67
CA ILE A 127 -1.03 13.52 -10.23
C ILE A 127 -1.78 14.63 -9.48
N ARG A 128 -1.58 15.90 -9.85
CA ARG A 128 -2.27 17.04 -9.23
C ARG A 128 -3.78 17.02 -9.47
N ALA A 129 -4.22 16.54 -10.64
CA ALA A 129 -5.62 16.46 -11.02
C ALA A 129 -6.37 15.24 -10.43
N GLU A 130 -5.67 14.28 -9.82
CA GLU A 130 -6.33 13.14 -9.18
C GLU A 130 -7.12 13.61 -7.95
N GLU A 131 -8.42 13.36 -7.92
CA GLU A 131 -9.31 13.80 -6.82
C GLU A 131 -9.21 12.86 -5.62
N ASN A 132 -9.00 11.56 -5.85
CA ASN A 132 -8.91 10.58 -4.78
C ASN A 132 -7.53 10.67 -4.10
N ALA A 133 -7.51 11.19 -2.87
CA ALA A 133 -6.30 11.37 -2.07
C ALA A 133 -5.46 10.08 -1.92
N GLU A 134 -6.10 8.93 -1.75
CA GLU A 134 -5.40 7.64 -1.60
C GLU A 134 -4.72 7.22 -2.91
N LEU A 135 -5.39 7.40 -4.06
CA LEU A 135 -4.79 7.12 -5.37
C LEU A 135 -3.67 8.10 -5.68
N ARG A 136 -3.87 9.40 -5.42
CA ARG A 136 -2.85 10.42 -5.62
C ARG A 136 -1.59 10.15 -4.78
N ARG A 137 -1.75 9.68 -3.55
CA ARG A 137 -0.62 9.27 -2.69
C ARG A 137 0.16 8.11 -3.29
N VAL A 138 -0.52 7.12 -3.86
CA VAL A 138 0.15 6.03 -4.59
C VAL A 138 0.87 6.55 -5.82
N MET A 139 0.26 7.44 -6.60
CA MET A 139 0.90 8.04 -7.75
C MET A 139 2.18 8.80 -7.36
N LEU A 140 2.15 9.62 -6.31
CA LEU A 140 3.33 10.33 -5.80
C LEU A 140 4.43 9.38 -5.34
N GLU A 141 4.06 8.29 -4.68
CA GLU A 141 5.00 7.28 -4.20
C GLU A 141 5.66 6.52 -5.35
N TYR A 142 4.88 6.11 -6.36
CA TYR A 142 5.40 5.46 -7.57
C TYR A 142 6.29 6.41 -8.38
N TYR A 143 5.83 7.64 -8.58
CA TYR A 143 6.49 8.63 -9.42
C TYR A 143 7.80 9.16 -8.82
N GLY A 144 7.88 9.16 -7.49
CA GLY A 144 9.00 9.72 -6.73
C GLY A 144 8.75 11.18 -6.36
N TYR A 145 8.88 11.50 -5.07
CA TYR A 145 8.67 12.87 -4.56
C TYR A 145 9.71 13.86 -5.10
N ASP A 146 10.95 13.42 -5.30
CA ASP A 146 12.07 14.19 -5.86
C ASP A 146 11.79 14.61 -7.31
N ARG A 147 11.35 13.64 -8.12
CA ARG A 147 10.94 13.86 -9.50
C ARG A 147 9.72 14.77 -9.56
N TYR A 148 8.72 14.52 -8.71
CA TYR A 148 7.53 15.35 -8.65
C TYR A 148 7.86 16.79 -8.27
N LEU A 149 8.67 17.03 -7.24
CA LEU A 149 9.02 18.38 -6.79
C LEU A 149 9.80 19.15 -7.86
N SER A 150 10.75 18.49 -8.54
CA SER A 150 11.53 19.12 -9.60
C SER A 150 10.71 19.42 -10.87
N GLU A 151 9.79 18.53 -11.26
CA GLU A 151 8.98 18.69 -12.48
C GLU A 151 7.68 19.49 -12.27
N SER A 152 7.15 19.58 -11.05
CA SER A 152 5.86 20.24 -10.75
C SER A 152 5.92 21.76 -10.60
N GLY A 153 7.13 22.33 -10.66
CA GLY A 153 7.37 23.76 -10.40
C GLY A 153 7.17 24.14 -8.92
N ALA A 154 7.33 23.20 -8.00
CA ALA A 154 7.26 23.50 -6.57
C ALA A 154 8.37 24.47 -6.16
N GLU A 155 8.06 25.44 -5.30
CA GLU A 155 9.04 26.35 -4.74
C GLU A 155 9.42 25.93 -3.31
N PRO A 156 10.70 26.04 -2.93
CA PRO A 156 11.12 25.75 -1.56
C PRO A 156 10.52 26.77 -0.59
N VAL A 157 9.96 26.29 0.53
CA VAL A 157 9.35 27.13 1.58
C VAL A 157 10.36 27.64 2.59
N HIS A 158 11.46 26.90 2.79
CA HIS A 158 12.53 27.29 3.71
C HIS A 158 13.86 26.64 3.29
N ARG A 159 14.98 27.30 3.57
CA ARG A 159 16.32 26.75 3.37
C ARG A 159 17.23 27.21 4.49
N ASP A 160 17.98 26.27 5.08
CA ASP A 160 19.01 26.55 6.06
C ASP A 160 20.18 25.57 5.89
N GLU A 161 21.11 25.57 6.85
CA GLU A 161 22.28 24.71 6.89
C GLU A 161 21.98 23.20 7.03
N THR A 162 20.76 22.83 7.43
CA THR A 162 20.34 21.44 7.59
C THR A 162 19.66 20.87 6.34
N GLY A 163 19.14 21.73 5.46
CA GLY A 163 18.50 21.28 4.22
C GLY A 163 17.52 22.29 3.61
N ILE A 164 16.68 21.79 2.71
CA ILE A 164 15.64 22.55 2.02
C ILE A 164 14.28 21.96 2.36
N LEU A 165 13.37 22.78 2.84
CA LEU A 165 11.98 22.40 3.06
C LEU A 165 11.17 22.71 1.80
N TRP A 166 10.40 21.73 1.35
CA TRP A 166 9.53 21.81 0.20
C TRP A 166 8.09 21.59 0.64
N ARG A 167 7.14 22.28 0.00
CA ARG A 167 5.71 22.13 0.26
C ARG A 167 4.94 22.15 -1.05
N ILE A 168 4.10 21.14 -1.21
CA ILE A 168 3.13 21.03 -2.30
C ILE A 168 1.75 21.14 -1.66
N ALA A 169 1.02 22.19 -2.03
CA ALA A 169 -0.39 22.28 -1.69
C ALA A 169 -1.16 21.26 -2.54
N LEU A 170 -2.01 20.45 -1.91
CA LEU A 170 -2.89 19.50 -2.58
C LEU A 170 -4.34 19.92 -2.29
N ASP A 171 -5.07 20.27 -3.34
CA ASP A 171 -6.46 20.69 -3.18
C ASP A 171 -7.31 19.54 -2.61
N GLY A 172 -8.04 19.83 -1.54
CA GLY A 172 -8.89 18.85 -0.86
C GLY A 172 -8.15 17.81 -0.01
N ASP A 173 -6.87 18.02 0.29
CA ASP A 173 -6.05 17.10 1.09
C ASP A 173 -4.98 17.84 1.91
N GLU A 174 -4.25 17.09 2.73
CA GLU A 174 -3.15 17.59 3.52
C GLU A 174 -1.92 17.87 2.64
N ASP A 175 -1.28 19.03 2.87
CA ASP A 175 -0.08 19.43 2.14
C ASP A 175 1.00 18.34 2.15
N VAL A 176 1.67 18.21 1.01
CA VAL A 176 2.86 17.37 0.93
C VAL A 176 4.11 18.16 1.31
N VAL A 177 4.66 17.92 2.50
CA VAL A 177 5.89 18.54 3.00
C VAL A 177 7.05 17.54 3.03
N MET A 178 8.17 17.92 2.42
CA MET A 178 9.38 17.11 2.31
C MET A 178 10.59 17.94 2.74
N VAL A 179 11.57 17.33 3.39
CA VAL A 179 12.89 17.93 3.59
C VAL A 179 13.91 17.23 2.69
N GLU A 180 14.60 18.01 1.88
CA GLU A 180 15.74 17.59 1.08
C GLU A 180 17.01 17.79 1.92
N VAL A 181 17.74 16.71 2.15
CA VAL A 181 18.99 16.71 2.90
C VAL A 181 20.08 16.01 2.09
N VAL A 182 21.30 16.55 2.11
CA VAL A 182 22.47 15.87 1.56
C VAL A 182 23.15 15.14 2.70
N ASN A 183 23.42 13.85 2.54
CA ASN A 183 24.15 13.10 3.55
C ASN A 183 25.50 13.77 3.82
N SER A 184 25.89 13.84 5.08
CA SER A 184 27.19 14.44 5.45
C SER A 184 28.33 13.43 5.32
N THR A 185 28.01 12.13 5.25
CA THR A 185 28.98 11.06 5.03
C THR A 185 28.97 10.66 3.55
N PRO A 186 30.13 10.71 2.85
CA PRO A 186 30.20 10.19 1.50
C PRO A 186 29.98 8.67 1.50
N GLU A 187 29.32 8.19 0.47
CA GLU A 187 29.21 6.77 0.16
C GLU A 187 30.62 6.17 -0.08
N PRO A 188 30.78 4.84 -0.07
CA PRO A 188 32.08 4.19 -0.30
C PRO A 188 32.81 4.60 -1.59
N ASP A 189 32.08 5.13 -2.57
CA ASP A 189 32.59 5.65 -3.85
C ASP A 189 32.93 7.15 -3.82
N GLY A 190 32.78 7.83 -2.68
CA GLY A 190 33.04 9.25 -2.50
C GLY A 190 31.87 10.17 -2.88
N THR A 191 30.74 9.62 -3.35
CA THR A 191 29.57 10.43 -3.71
C THR A 191 28.73 10.79 -2.49
N TYR A 192 27.99 11.89 -2.58
CA TYR A 192 27.01 12.26 -1.57
C TYR A 192 25.62 11.99 -2.11
N ARG A 193 24.77 11.36 -1.29
CA ARG A 193 23.37 11.11 -1.64
C ARG A 193 22.45 12.19 -1.09
N THR A 194 21.54 12.66 -1.94
CA THR A 194 20.41 13.48 -1.53
C THR A 194 19.27 12.57 -1.09
N TYR A 195 18.74 12.83 0.10
CA TYR A 195 17.59 12.14 0.66
C TYR A 195 16.41 13.11 0.75
N TRP A 196 15.23 12.60 0.43
CA TRP A 196 13.97 13.34 0.51
C TRP A 196 13.12 12.68 1.58
N LEU A 197 12.95 13.35 2.72
CA LEU A 197 12.28 12.79 3.88
C LEU A 197 10.90 13.44 4.05
N ARG A 198 9.87 12.61 4.12
CA ARG A 198 8.51 13.05 4.45
C ARG A 198 8.46 13.55 5.88
N VAL A 199 7.93 14.75 6.09
CA VAL A 199 7.77 15.36 7.43
C VAL A 199 6.33 15.82 7.65
N PRO A 200 5.92 16.10 8.91
CA PRO A 200 4.59 16.60 9.19
C PRO A 200 4.29 17.90 8.43
N PRO A 201 3.04 18.14 8.03
CA PRO A 201 2.69 19.31 7.23
C PRO A 201 2.73 20.61 8.02
N THR A 202 2.70 20.53 9.35
CA THR A 202 2.87 21.67 10.26
C THR A 202 4.33 22.15 10.34
N THR A 203 5.29 21.43 9.74
CA THR A 203 6.71 21.78 9.74
C THR A 203 6.96 23.10 9.01
N ARG A 204 7.74 23.99 9.64
CA ARG A 204 7.99 25.36 9.13
C ARG A 204 9.42 25.62 8.69
N THR A 205 10.40 24.90 9.25
CA THR A 205 11.82 25.05 8.92
C THR A 205 12.40 23.72 8.47
N ALA A 206 13.49 23.76 7.69
CA ALA A 206 14.19 22.54 7.30
C ALA A 206 14.76 21.83 8.54
N LYS A 207 15.34 22.60 9.48
CA LYS A 207 15.83 22.10 10.76
C LYS A 207 14.78 21.32 11.55
N ASP A 208 13.57 21.84 11.69
CA ASP A 208 12.48 21.14 12.40
C ASP A 208 12.12 19.82 11.70
N GLY A 209 12.10 19.83 10.36
CA GLY A 209 11.85 18.65 9.55
C GLY A 209 12.89 17.56 9.77
N VAL A 210 14.18 17.92 9.73
CA VAL A 210 15.28 16.98 10.01
C VAL A 210 15.23 16.50 11.46
N ALA A 211 15.01 17.39 12.43
CA ALA A 211 14.90 17.00 13.84
C ALA A 211 13.81 15.95 14.07
N TRP A 212 12.65 16.13 13.42
CA TRP A 212 11.52 15.21 13.52
C TRP A 212 11.86 13.80 13.04
N THR A 213 12.68 13.65 11.99
CA THR A 213 13.08 12.32 11.48
C THR A 213 13.95 11.54 12.47
N PHE A 214 14.56 12.23 13.45
CA PHE A 214 15.28 11.64 14.58
C PHE A 214 14.44 11.58 15.87
N GLY A 215 13.16 11.96 15.84
CA GLY A 215 12.29 12.01 17.02
C GLY A 215 12.64 13.13 17.99
N LEU A 216 13.26 14.21 17.52
CA LEU A 216 13.70 15.36 18.30
C LEU A 216 12.91 16.64 17.96
N GLU A 217 12.89 17.59 18.89
CA GLU A 217 12.46 18.96 18.59
C GLU A 217 13.60 19.76 17.94
N GLY A 218 13.28 20.70 17.04
CA GLY A 218 14.28 21.47 16.29
C GLY A 218 15.26 22.27 17.15
N ALA A 219 14.84 22.73 18.33
CA ALA A 219 15.73 23.41 19.28
C ALA A 219 16.75 22.44 19.92
N ALA A 220 16.38 21.18 20.12
CA ALA A 220 17.24 20.14 20.66
C ALA A 220 18.15 19.51 19.59
N TYR A 221 17.81 19.68 18.31
CA TYR A 221 18.63 19.21 17.20
C TYR A 221 19.86 20.10 17.00
N ALA A 222 21.02 19.59 17.40
CA ALA A 222 22.32 20.19 17.18
C ALA A 222 23.19 19.14 16.46
N PRO A 223 23.15 19.06 15.12
CA PRO A 223 24.01 18.14 14.39
C PRO A 223 25.45 18.51 14.70
N VAL A 224 26.23 17.57 15.23
CA VAL A 224 27.64 17.79 15.48
C VAL A 224 28.27 17.97 14.10
N ARG A 225 28.71 19.19 13.79
CA ARG A 225 29.57 19.45 12.63
C ARG A 225 30.77 18.50 12.75
N GLN A 226 30.81 17.46 11.93
CA GLN A 226 31.99 16.66 11.71
C GLN A 226 32.40 16.89 10.26
N THR A 227 33.58 17.52 10.18
CA THR A 227 34.32 17.98 9.00
C THR A 227 34.34 17.01 7.84
#